data_AF-A0A955ITR6-F1
#
_entry.id   AF-A0A955ITR6-F1
#
_cell.length_a   1.000
_cell.length_b   1.000
_cell.length_c   1.000
_cell.angle_alpha   90.00
_cell.angle_beta   90.00
_cell.angle_gamma   90.00
#
_symmetry.space_group_name_H-M   'P 1'
#
loop_
_entity.id
_entity.type
_entity.pdbx_description
1 polymer ?
#
loop_
_entity_poly.entity_id
_entity_poly.type
_entity_poly.pdbx_seq_one_letter_code
_entity_poly.pdbx_strand_id
1 'polypeptide(L)'
;MPETNPDDANVDACIETRLARHRRGSILLVVILLLLQVGCSAARRTPYFVVLGTGQDAGVPQAGAFDHPGWTNPGLRRAATCLALVDPRTGRQWLFEATPDFRMQHRLLHDITGASRLDGIFLTHAHIGHYTGLMFLGHESMGAKGVPVYAMPRMRSFLETNGPWSQLVRYDNIDLRPVEDGVTLDGPDVMRVEPLVVPHRQEFSEVVGYRIEVEGLRLLFLPDIDSWAEWDDAGTRIE
;
A
#
# COMPACT_ATOMS: atom_id res chain seq x y z
N MET A 1 -29.85 55.27 -17.33
CA MET A 1 -30.21 56.26 -16.29
C MET A 1 -29.21 56.11 -15.15
N PRO A 2 -28.71 57.22 -14.62
CA PRO A 2 -27.30 57.69 -14.71
C PRO A 2 -26.60 57.57 -13.34
N GLU A 3 -25.33 57.93 -13.11
CA GLU A 3 -24.68 59.26 -13.10
C GLU A 3 -23.15 59.03 -13.01
N THR A 4 -22.30 59.47 -13.94
CA THR A 4 -21.60 60.78 -14.06
C THR A 4 -20.65 61.18 -12.90
N ASN A 5 -19.35 61.06 -13.22
CA ASN A 5 -18.14 61.86 -12.92
C ASN A 5 -18.37 63.29 -12.35
N PRO A 6 -17.41 63.97 -11.64
CA PRO A 6 -16.20 64.51 -12.31
C PRO A 6 -14.89 64.77 -11.47
N ASP A 7 -13.79 64.88 -12.23
CA ASP A 7 -12.66 65.85 -12.20
C ASP A 7 -11.66 65.97 -11.02
N ASP A 8 -10.36 65.84 -11.35
CA ASP A 8 -9.41 66.97 -11.61
C ASP A 8 -8.01 66.43 -11.98
N ALA A 9 -7.49 66.67 -13.20
CA ALA A 9 -6.56 67.75 -13.63
C ALA A 9 -5.12 67.62 -13.04
N ASN A 10 -4.11 67.10 -13.74
CA ASN A 10 -3.23 67.63 -14.83
C ASN A 10 -1.95 68.37 -14.33
N VAL A 11 -0.82 68.06 -15.00
CA VAL A 11 0.55 68.68 -15.02
C VAL A 11 1.34 68.72 -13.68
N ASP A 12 2.63 68.35 -13.55
CA ASP A 12 3.80 68.76 -14.33
C ASP A 12 5.11 68.03 -13.90
N ALA A 13 6.18 68.22 -14.69
CA ALA A 13 7.62 68.13 -14.31
C ALA A 13 8.37 66.77 -14.39
N CYS A 14 8.87 66.52 -15.60
CA CYS A 14 10.25 66.13 -15.95
C CYS A 14 11.28 66.08 -14.80
N ILE A 15 11.86 64.90 -14.55
CA ILE A 15 13.21 64.76 -13.96
C ILE A 15 14.02 63.80 -14.83
N GLU A 16 14.98 64.38 -15.55
CA GLU A 16 16.03 63.68 -16.26
C GLU A 16 16.86 62.82 -15.29
N THR A 17 16.94 61.52 -15.59
CA THR A 17 17.86 60.60 -14.94
C THR A 17 19.24 60.75 -15.57
N ARG A 18 20.16 61.43 -14.87
CA ARG A 18 21.60 61.38 -15.18
C ARG A 18 22.12 59.97 -14.99
N LEU A 19 22.54 59.37 -16.09
CA LEU A 19 23.41 58.19 -16.14
C LEU A 19 24.73 58.50 -15.43
N ALA A 20 24.93 57.91 -14.25
CA ALA A 20 26.25 57.76 -13.64
C ALA A 20 26.66 56.28 -13.71
N ARG A 21 27.62 56.00 -14.59
CA ARG A 21 28.37 54.75 -14.67
C ARG A 21 29.10 54.50 -13.36
N HIS A 22 28.84 53.34 -12.74
CA HIS A 22 29.72 52.49 -11.92
C HIS A 22 28.82 51.71 -10.95
N ARG A 23 28.89 50.40 -10.75
CA ARG A 23 29.92 49.38 -10.97
C ARG A 23 29.19 48.04 -11.14
N ARG A 24 29.81 47.15 -11.90
CA ARG A 24 29.47 45.73 -12.04
C ARG A 24 29.06 45.13 -10.68
N GLY A 25 27.81 44.67 -10.55
CA GLY A 25 27.40 43.99 -9.31
C GLY A 25 25.90 43.82 -9.10
N SER A 26 25.12 43.39 -10.11
CA SER A 26 23.69 43.09 -9.87
C SER A 26 23.10 41.96 -10.71
N ILE A 27 23.84 41.40 -11.67
CA ILE A 27 23.36 40.21 -12.41
C ILE A 27 23.58 38.93 -11.58
N LEU A 28 24.59 38.92 -10.70
CA LEU A 28 24.91 37.75 -9.87
C LEU A 28 23.83 37.47 -8.81
N LEU A 29 23.14 38.48 -8.30
CA LEU A 29 22.15 38.32 -7.22
C LEU A 29 20.80 37.75 -7.72
N VAL A 30 20.41 38.05 -8.96
CA VAL A 30 19.17 37.52 -9.58
C VAL A 30 19.35 36.06 -10.01
N VAL A 31 20.56 35.67 -10.45
CA VAL A 31 20.87 34.26 -10.77
C VAL A 31 20.93 33.40 -9.50
N ILE A 32 21.35 33.96 -8.36
CA ILE A 32 21.41 33.23 -7.08
C ILE A 32 20.00 32.94 -6.52
N LEU A 33 19.00 33.79 -6.75
CA LEU A 33 17.63 33.53 -6.28
C LEU A 33 16.89 32.46 -7.10
N LEU A 34 17.26 32.23 -8.36
CA LEU A 34 16.68 31.17 -9.21
C LEU A 34 17.25 29.77 -8.91
N LEU A 35 18.36 29.68 -8.16
CA LEU A 35 18.99 28.41 -7.79
C LEU A 35 18.41 27.77 -6.53
N LEU A 36 17.47 28.42 -5.83
CA LEU A 36 16.89 27.93 -4.57
C LEU A 36 15.55 27.18 -4.72
N GLN A 37 15.07 26.94 -5.94
CA GLN A 37 13.78 26.27 -6.18
C GLN A 37 13.88 24.82 -6.65
N VAL A 38 15.08 24.22 -6.70
CA VAL A 38 15.18 22.77 -6.87
C VAL A 38 15.25 22.12 -5.49
N GLY A 39 14.15 22.28 -4.74
CA GLY A 39 13.78 21.32 -3.72
C GLY A 39 13.44 20.01 -4.45
N CYS A 40 14.46 19.30 -4.93
CA CYS A 40 14.31 17.95 -5.43
C CYS A 40 13.87 17.15 -4.21
N SER A 41 12.56 16.94 -4.07
CA SER A 41 12.05 15.89 -3.20
C SER A 41 12.71 14.63 -3.74
N ALA A 42 13.74 14.15 -3.04
CA ALA A 42 14.39 12.91 -3.41
C ALA A 42 13.31 11.84 -3.25
N ALA A 43 12.63 11.52 -4.36
CA ALA A 43 11.67 10.44 -4.40
C ALA A 43 12.34 9.24 -3.74
N ARG A 44 11.68 8.65 -2.74
CA ARG A 44 12.21 7.45 -2.06
C ARG A 44 12.66 6.49 -3.16
N ARG A 45 13.93 6.10 -3.13
CA ARG A 45 14.52 5.23 -4.17
C ARG A 45 14.63 3.78 -3.73
N THR A 46 14.34 3.51 -2.46
CA THR A 46 14.45 2.18 -1.87
C THR A 46 13.07 1.62 -1.62
N PRO A 47 12.84 0.32 -1.82
CA PRO A 47 11.63 -0.35 -1.40
C PRO A 47 11.34 -0.12 0.08
N TYR A 48 10.06 -0.08 0.44
CA TYR A 48 9.63 0.11 1.82
C TYR A 48 8.29 -0.56 2.09
N PHE A 49 8.04 -0.86 3.36
CA PHE A 49 6.78 -1.42 3.81
C PHE A 49 5.83 -0.35 4.33
N VAL A 50 4.54 -0.58 4.16
CA VAL A 50 3.46 0.23 4.73
C VAL A 50 2.51 -0.68 5.50
N VAL A 51 2.29 -0.37 6.77
CA VAL A 51 1.27 -1.05 7.58
C VAL A 51 -0.07 -0.40 7.29
N LEU A 52 -0.98 -1.14 6.65
CA LEU A 52 -2.31 -0.67 6.25
C LEU A 52 -3.40 -1.09 7.25
N GLY A 53 -3.12 -2.07 8.11
CA GLY A 53 -4.01 -2.50 9.18
C GLY A 53 -3.27 -3.33 10.23
N THR A 54 -3.80 -3.32 11.44
CA THR A 54 -3.23 -3.98 12.64
C THR A 54 -4.30 -4.61 13.53
N GLY A 55 -5.55 -4.59 13.07
CA GLY A 55 -6.67 -5.21 13.76
C GLY A 55 -6.71 -6.72 13.54
N GLN A 56 -7.52 -7.38 14.37
CA GLN A 56 -7.96 -8.75 14.17
C GLN A 56 -8.76 -8.89 12.86
N ASP A 57 -9.14 -10.11 12.50
CA ASP A 57 -9.80 -10.46 11.24
C ASP A 57 -10.94 -9.53 10.79
N ALA A 58 -11.81 -9.14 11.71
CA ALA A 58 -12.96 -8.28 11.43
C ALA A 58 -12.69 -6.78 11.70
N GLY A 59 -11.43 -6.41 11.93
CA GLY A 59 -11.03 -5.08 12.36
C GLY A 59 -11.53 -4.72 13.77
N VAL A 60 -11.53 -3.42 14.05
CA VAL A 60 -12.02 -2.83 15.30
C VAL A 60 -12.86 -1.59 14.97
N PRO A 61 -14.08 -1.45 15.53
CA PRO A 61 -14.79 -2.43 16.37
C PRO A 61 -15.24 -3.67 15.59
N GLN A 62 -15.36 -4.81 16.27
CA GLN A 62 -15.97 -6.01 15.69
C GLN A 62 -17.49 -5.90 15.66
N ALA A 63 -18.14 -6.60 14.73
CA ALA A 63 -19.58 -6.49 14.46
C ALA A 63 -20.49 -6.76 15.69
N GLY A 64 -20.05 -7.58 16.64
CA GLY A 64 -20.79 -7.86 17.89
C GLY A 64 -20.43 -6.94 19.07
N ALA A 65 -19.47 -6.04 18.92
CA ALA A 65 -18.95 -5.21 20.02
C ALA A 65 -19.70 -3.86 20.09
N PHE A 66 -21.01 -3.88 20.35
CA PHE A 66 -21.89 -2.70 20.26
C PHE A 66 -21.45 -1.51 21.14
N ASP A 67 -20.85 -1.78 22.29
CA ASP A 67 -20.41 -0.75 23.25
C ASP A 67 -18.98 -0.23 22.99
N HIS A 68 -18.31 -0.71 21.95
CA HIS A 68 -16.93 -0.31 21.69
C HIS A 68 -16.83 1.17 21.26
N PRO A 69 -15.96 1.99 21.88
CA PRO A 69 -15.89 3.43 21.61
C PRO A 69 -15.43 3.75 20.17
N GLY A 70 -14.83 2.80 19.46
CA GLY A 70 -14.49 2.91 18.04
C GLY A 70 -15.69 3.15 17.10
N TRP A 71 -16.93 2.87 17.54
CA TRP A 71 -18.12 3.23 16.77
C TRP A 71 -18.25 4.75 16.61
N THR A 72 -17.96 5.51 17.67
CA THR A 72 -18.09 6.97 17.71
C THR A 72 -16.76 7.70 17.55
N ASN A 73 -15.63 7.07 17.87
CA ASN A 73 -14.30 7.64 17.74
C ASN A 73 -13.48 6.94 16.63
N PRO A 74 -13.33 7.55 15.43
CA PRO A 74 -12.55 6.99 14.34
C PRO A 74 -11.09 6.69 14.68
N GLY A 75 -10.47 7.43 15.61
CA GLY A 75 -9.08 7.20 16.03
C GLY A 75 -8.86 5.87 16.76
N LEU A 76 -9.94 5.25 17.23
CA LEU A 76 -9.91 3.93 17.88
C LEU A 76 -10.24 2.78 16.91
N ARG A 77 -10.54 3.08 15.64
CA ARG A 77 -10.78 2.04 14.64
C ARG A 77 -9.47 1.44 14.16
N ARG A 78 -9.48 0.17 13.81
CA ARG A 78 -8.34 -0.52 13.19
C ARG A 78 -8.88 -1.37 12.05
N ALA A 79 -8.31 -1.21 10.86
CA ALA A 79 -8.55 -2.15 9.79
C ALA A 79 -7.87 -3.49 10.11
N ALA A 80 -8.43 -4.59 9.58
CA ALA A 80 -7.84 -5.92 9.65
C ALA A 80 -6.39 -5.93 9.13
N THR A 81 -5.58 -6.86 9.62
CA THR A 81 -4.13 -6.88 9.38
C THR A 81 -3.79 -6.91 7.89
N CYS A 82 -3.00 -5.93 7.44
CA CYS A 82 -2.56 -5.82 6.06
C CYS A 82 -1.24 -5.07 5.99
N LEU A 83 -0.30 -5.61 5.22
CA LEU A 83 0.99 -5.02 4.94
C LEU A 83 1.11 -4.77 3.43
N ALA A 84 1.71 -3.67 3.02
CA ALA A 84 2.11 -3.45 1.64
C ALA A 84 3.63 -3.39 1.52
N LEU A 85 4.16 -3.94 0.44
CA LEU A 85 5.52 -3.65 -0.04
C LEU A 85 5.41 -2.75 -1.26
N VAL A 86 6.17 -1.66 -1.26
CA VAL A 86 6.19 -0.68 -2.36
C VAL A 86 7.60 -0.55 -2.90
N ASP A 87 7.76 -0.69 -4.21
CA ASP A 87 8.94 -0.23 -4.92
C ASP A 87 8.65 1.11 -5.63
N PRO A 88 9.10 2.23 -5.06
CA PRO A 88 8.83 3.56 -5.62
C PRO A 88 9.56 3.84 -6.94
N ARG A 89 10.55 3.04 -7.33
CA ARG A 89 11.29 3.22 -8.60
C ARG A 89 10.50 2.72 -9.79
N THR A 90 9.81 1.60 -9.60
CA THR A 90 9.00 0.96 -10.64
C THR A 90 7.51 1.29 -10.50
N GLY A 91 7.12 1.87 -9.36
CA GLY A 91 5.71 2.12 -9.01
C GLY A 91 4.97 0.83 -8.67
N ARG A 92 5.69 -0.28 -8.49
CA ARG A 92 5.09 -1.58 -8.17
C ARG A 92 4.73 -1.66 -6.70
N GLN A 93 3.65 -2.37 -6.43
CA GLN A 93 3.19 -2.59 -5.06
C GLN A 93 2.49 -3.92 -4.89
N TRP A 94 2.75 -4.56 -3.77
CA TRP A 94 2.18 -5.85 -3.37
C TRP A 94 1.47 -5.70 -2.04
N LEU A 95 0.39 -6.46 -1.86
CA LEU A 95 -0.28 -6.60 -0.56
C LEU A 95 0.03 -7.96 0.04
N PHE A 96 0.13 -7.99 1.36
CA PHE A 96 0.02 -9.19 2.18
C PHE A 96 -1.31 -9.08 2.90
N GLU A 97 -2.18 -10.04 2.60
CA GLU A 97 -3.62 -10.07 2.81
C GLU A 97 -4.47 -9.18 1.90
N ALA A 98 -5.62 -9.73 1.50
CA ALA A 98 -6.77 -9.03 0.94
C ALA A 98 -7.92 -9.08 1.95
N THR A 99 -7.94 -8.12 2.87
CA THR A 99 -8.83 -8.14 4.04
C THR A 99 -10.26 -7.64 3.74
N PRO A 100 -11.24 -7.79 4.64
CA PRO A 100 -12.55 -7.15 4.49
C PRO A 100 -12.49 -5.62 4.28
N ASP A 101 -11.44 -4.97 4.80
CA ASP A 101 -11.19 -3.54 4.70
C ASP A 101 -10.45 -3.12 3.41
N PHE A 102 -10.24 -4.05 2.47
CA PHE A 102 -9.43 -3.87 1.26
C PHE A 102 -9.69 -2.55 0.52
N ARG A 103 -10.95 -2.11 0.38
CA ARG A 103 -11.27 -0.84 -0.30
C ARG A 103 -10.58 0.37 0.33
N MET A 104 -10.56 0.44 1.66
CA MET A 104 -9.94 1.56 2.39
C MET A 104 -8.43 1.41 2.46
N GLN A 105 -7.93 0.18 2.58
CA GLN A 105 -6.49 -0.10 2.57
C GLN A 105 -5.86 0.20 1.21
N HIS A 106 -6.50 -0.19 0.11
CA HIS A 106 -6.07 0.12 -1.26
C HIS A 106 -6.12 1.62 -1.54
N ARG A 107 -7.16 2.32 -1.06
CA ARG A 107 -7.23 3.78 -1.15
C ARG A 107 -6.09 4.46 -0.40
N LEU A 108 -5.83 4.06 0.84
CA LEU A 108 -4.73 4.59 1.64
C LEU A 108 -3.39 4.35 0.96
N LEU A 109 -3.17 3.14 0.43
CA LEU A 109 -1.96 2.83 -0.33
C LEU A 109 -1.82 3.73 -1.55
N HIS A 110 -2.89 3.94 -2.31
CA HIS A 110 -2.90 4.86 -3.44
C HIS A 110 -2.57 6.31 -3.04
N ASP A 111 -3.12 6.80 -1.92
CA ASP A 111 -2.81 8.15 -1.43
C ASP A 111 -1.32 8.30 -1.02
N ILE A 112 -0.68 7.21 -0.58
CA ILE A 112 0.75 7.17 -0.22
C ILE A 112 1.65 7.11 -1.47
N THR A 113 1.30 6.29 -2.46
CA THR A 113 2.20 5.93 -3.57
C THR A 113 1.88 6.64 -4.88
N GLY A 114 0.64 7.09 -5.06
CA GLY A 114 0.09 7.53 -6.35
C GLY A 114 -0.15 6.40 -7.35
N ALA A 115 0.24 5.16 -7.04
CA ALA A 115 0.04 4.00 -7.90
C ALA A 115 -1.34 3.37 -7.68
N SER A 116 -1.99 2.94 -8.75
CA SER A 116 -3.33 2.31 -8.69
C SER A 116 -3.29 0.79 -8.85
N ARG A 117 -2.28 0.27 -9.55
CA ARG A 117 -2.11 -1.15 -9.86
C ARG A 117 -1.63 -1.93 -8.65
N LEU A 118 -2.11 -3.16 -8.48
CA LEU A 118 -1.52 -4.16 -7.60
C LEU A 118 -0.74 -5.16 -8.45
N ASP A 119 0.53 -5.38 -8.13
CA ASP A 119 1.40 -6.33 -8.84
C ASP A 119 1.40 -7.72 -8.21
N GLY A 120 0.79 -7.86 -7.05
CA GLY A 120 0.39 -9.13 -6.50
C GLY A 120 -0.20 -9.01 -5.10
N ILE A 121 -0.85 -10.08 -4.66
CA ILE A 121 -1.40 -10.24 -3.32
C ILE A 121 -0.91 -11.59 -2.79
N PHE A 122 -0.26 -11.59 -1.63
CA PHE A 122 0.13 -12.79 -0.91
C PHE A 122 -0.91 -13.07 0.19
N LEU A 123 -1.46 -14.27 0.22
CA LEU A 123 -2.43 -14.69 1.23
C LEU A 123 -1.76 -15.64 2.21
N THR A 124 -1.99 -15.45 3.50
CA THR A 124 -1.49 -16.42 4.49
C THR A 124 -2.42 -17.61 4.65
N HIS A 125 -3.73 -17.37 4.76
CA HIS A 125 -4.71 -18.44 5.02
C HIS A 125 -6.17 -18.04 4.78
N ALA A 126 -7.08 -19.00 4.99
CA ALA A 126 -8.51 -18.93 4.70
C ALA A 126 -9.39 -18.44 5.88
N HIS A 127 -8.89 -17.59 6.77
CA HIS A 127 -9.74 -16.87 7.73
C HIS A 127 -10.22 -15.53 7.15
N ILE A 128 -11.36 -15.02 7.62
CA ILE A 128 -12.08 -13.93 6.95
C ILE A 128 -11.25 -12.65 6.83
N GLY A 129 -10.31 -12.43 7.75
CA GLY A 129 -9.42 -11.28 7.78
C GLY A 129 -8.41 -11.20 6.64
N HIS A 130 -8.20 -12.31 5.93
CA HIS A 130 -6.98 -12.52 5.15
C HIS A 130 -7.24 -12.55 3.64
N TYR A 131 -8.41 -13.00 3.19
CA TYR A 131 -8.69 -13.18 1.76
C TYR A 131 -10.05 -12.66 1.26
N THR A 132 -10.96 -12.29 2.16
CA THR A 132 -12.33 -11.96 1.75
C THR A 132 -12.41 -10.69 0.89
N GLY A 133 -11.43 -9.78 1.03
CA GLY A 133 -11.26 -8.60 0.20
C GLY A 133 -11.04 -8.88 -1.28
N LEU A 134 -10.61 -10.09 -1.66
CA LEU A 134 -10.50 -10.50 -3.06
C LEU A 134 -11.81 -10.31 -3.83
N MET A 135 -12.97 -10.38 -3.16
CA MET A 135 -14.26 -10.15 -3.80
C MET A 135 -14.34 -8.79 -4.52
N PHE A 136 -13.60 -7.77 -4.04
CA PHE A 136 -13.57 -6.44 -4.66
C PHE A 136 -12.76 -6.40 -5.96
N LEU A 137 -11.99 -7.44 -6.29
CA LEU A 137 -11.29 -7.53 -7.58
C LEU A 137 -12.24 -7.92 -8.73
N GLY A 138 -13.42 -8.43 -8.42
CA GLY A 138 -14.42 -8.88 -9.40
C GLY A 138 -15.10 -7.74 -10.16
N HIS A 139 -15.92 -8.12 -11.15
CA HIS A 139 -16.67 -7.21 -12.02
C HIS A 139 -17.64 -6.27 -11.29
N GLU A 140 -18.13 -6.68 -10.12
CA GLU A 140 -19.04 -5.89 -9.28
C GLU A 140 -18.35 -4.70 -8.59
N SER A 141 -17.01 -4.65 -8.63
CA SER A 141 -16.23 -3.56 -8.04
C SER A 141 -15.10 -3.12 -8.96
N MET A 142 -13.86 -3.60 -8.78
CA MET A 142 -12.72 -3.09 -9.55
C MET A 142 -12.70 -3.55 -11.01
N GLY A 143 -13.35 -4.68 -11.33
CA GLY A 143 -13.23 -5.31 -12.64
C GLY A 143 -11.77 -5.56 -13.02
N ALA A 144 -10.96 -6.01 -12.06
CA ALA A 144 -9.54 -6.21 -12.24
C ALA A 144 -9.26 -7.29 -13.28
N LYS A 145 -8.04 -7.33 -13.83
CA LYS A 145 -7.66 -8.32 -14.84
C LYS A 145 -6.32 -8.93 -14.52
N GLY A 146 -6.32 -10.23 -14.23
CA GLY A 146 -5.13 -11.05 -14.01
C GLY A 146 -4.26 -10.55 -12.85
N VAL A 147 -4.87 -10.09 -11.74
CA VAL A 147 -4.10 -9.72 -10.55
C VAL A 147 -3.44 -10.98 -9.98
N PRO A 148 -2.09 -11.05 -9.88
CA PRO A 148 -1.43 -12.22 -9.30
C PRO A 148 -1.83 -12.41 -7.84
N VAL A 149 -2.29 -13.60 -7.50
CA VAL A 149 -2.64 -13.97 -6.12
C VAL A 149 -1.83 -15.21 -5.74
N TYR A 150 -0.93 -15.03 -4.79
CA TYR A 150 0.01 -16.04 -4.31
C TYR A 150 -0.58 -16.75 -3.10
N ALA A 151 -0.74 -18.06 -3.20
CA ALA A 151 -1.39 -18.87 -2.18
C ALA A 151 -0.83 -20.29 -2.12
N MET A 152 -0.83 -20.86 -0.91
CA MET A 152 -0.49 -22.26 -0.66
C MET A 152 -1.49 -23.21 -1.36
N PRO A 153 -1.14 -24.49 -1.60
CA PRO A 153 -1.97 -25.40 -2.41
C PRO A 153 -3.41 -25.59 -1.94
N ARG A 154 -3.67 -25.77 -0.63
CA ARG A 154 -5.05 -25.90 -0.13
C ARG A 154 -5.81 -24.58 -0.24
N MET A 155 -5.16 -23.44 0.05
CA MET A 155 -5.79 -22.13 -0.14
C MET A 155 -6.17 -21.87 -1.60
N ARG A 156 -5.28 -22.22 -2.53
CA ARG A 156 -5.56 -22.16 -3.97
C ARG A 156 -6.77 -23.02 -4.33
N SER A 157 -6.79 -24.28 -3.91
CA SER A 157 -7.90 -25.19 -4.17
C SER A 157 -9.21 -24.66 -3.57
N PHE A 158 -9.15 -24.06 -2.38
CA PHE A 158 -10.29 -23.41 -1.74
C PHE A 158 -10.86 -22.28 -2.63
N LEU A 159 -10.02 -21.38 -3.13
CA LEU A 159 -10.45 -20.28 -4.01
C LEU A 159 -10.97 -20.77 -5.37
N GLU A 160 -10.39 -21.83 -5.93
CA GLU A 160 -10.84 -22.41 -7.22
C GLU A 160 -12.20 -23.10 -7.11
N THR A 161 -12.55 -23.62 -5.93
CA THR A 161 -13.74 -24.49 -5.74
C THR A 161 -14.88 -23.83 -4.96
N ASN A 162 -14.63 -22.74 -4.24
CA ASN A 162 -15.65 -22.06 -3.43
C ASN A 162 -16.07 -20.72 -4.02
N GLY A 163 -17.38 -20.48 -4.07
CA GLY A 163 -17.93 -19.18 -4.42
C GLY A 163 -17.81 -18.17 -3.26
N PRO A 164 -17.70 -16.86 -3.55
CA PRO A 164 -17.70 -16.26 -4.89
C PRO A 164 -16.34 -16.26 -5.59
N TRP A 165 -15.25 -16.64 -4.91
CA TRP A 165 -13.88 -16.49 -5.43
C TRP A 165 -13.58 -17.31 -6.68
N SER A 166 -14.23 -18.47 -6.83
CA SER A 166 -14.09 -19.29 -8.05
C SER A 166 -14.50 -18.54 -9.32
N GLN A 167 -15.39 -17.54 -9.21
CA GLN A 167 -15.73 -16.67 -10.34
C GLN A 167 -14.59 -15.72 -10.69
N LEU A 168 -13.84 -15.23 -9.71
CA LEU A 168 -12.67 -14.36 -9.96
C LEU A 168 -11.60 -15.08 -10.77
N VAL A 169 -11.41 -16.38 -10.48
CA VAL A 169 -10.51 -17.25 -11.25
C VAL A 169 -11.08 -17.49 -12.65
N ARG A 170 -12.34 -17.90 -12.75
CA ARG A 170 -13.00 -18.23 -14.02
C ARG A 170 -13.07 -17.04 -14.99
N TYR A 171 -13.21 -15.82 -14.48
CA TYR A 171 -13.31 -14.59 -15.28
C TYR A 171 -11.97 -13.87 -15.43
N ASP A 172 -10.86 -14.53 -15.09
CA ASP A 172 -9.50 -13.98 -15.18
C ASP A 172 -9.36 -12.63 -14.45
N ASN A 173 -10.13 -12.40 -13.37
CA ASN A 173 -9.94 -11.24 -12.50
C ASN A 173 -8.67 -11.42 -11.66
N ILE A 174 -8.41 -12.64 -11.22
CA ILE A 174 -7.19 -13.04 -10.50
C ILE A 174 -6.45 -14.17 -11.22
N ASP A 175 -5.13 -14.17 -11.12
CA ASP A 175 -4.21 -15.22 -11.59
C ASP A 175 -3.61 -15.93 -10.38
N LEU A 176 -4.07 -17.14 -10.07
CA LEU A 176 -3.62 -17.90 -8.89
C LEU A 176 -2.24 -18.51 -9.15
N ARG A 177 -1.27 -18.08 -8.34
CA ARG A 177 0.13 -18.53 -8.39
C ARG A 177 0.45 -19.35 -7.16
N PRO A 178 0.98 -20.57 -7.33
CA PRO A 178 1.32 -21.40 -6.20
C PRO A 178 2.45 -20.77 -5.41
N VAL A 179 2.32 -20.87 -4.10
CA VAL A 179 3.40 -20.72 -3.13
C VAL A 179 3.61 -22.09 -2.50
N GLU A 180 4.85 -22.44 -2.23
CA GLU A 180 5.22 -23.73 -1.64
C GLU A 180 6.14 -23.49 -0.45
N ASP A 181 5.97 -24.30 0.60
CA ASP A 181 6.72 -24.18 1.84
C ASP A 181 8.24 -24.16 1.57
N GLY A 182 8.93 -23.15 2.10
CA GLY A 182 10.36 -22.95 1.89
C GLY A 182 10.79 -22.56 0.46
N VAL A 183 9.85 -22.39 -0.49
CA VAL A 183 10.16 -21.98 -1.87
C VAL A 183 10.10 -20.46 -2.00
N THR A 184 11.26 -19.88 -2.30
CA THR A 184 11.39 -18.45 -2.54
C THR A 184 10.88 -18.07 -3.94
N LEU A 185 9.99 -17.08 -4.00
CA LEU A 185 9.58 -16.46 -5.26
C LEU A 185 10.49 -15.29 -5.61
N ASP A 186 11.22 -15.39 -6.73
CA ASP A 186 12.02 -14.28 -7.26
C ASP A 186 11.11 -13.29 -8.02
N GLY A 187 10.88 -12.12 -7.44
CA GLY A 187 10.24 -10.99 -8.08
C GLY A 187 11.23 -10.11 -8.86
N PRO A 188 10.74 -9.08 -9.58
CA PRO A 188 11.59 -7.99 -10.02
C PRO A 188 12.32 -7.37 -8.82
N ASP A 189 13.53 -6.86 -9.03
CA ASP A 189 14.30 -6.17 -7.99
C ASP A 189 14.70 -7.07 -6.79
N VAL A 190 14.81 -8.38 -7.02
CA VAL A 190 15.31 -9.39 -6.06
C VAL A 190 14.42 -9.48 -4.80
N MET A 191 13.12 -9.21 -4.94
CA MET A 191 12.16 -9.56 -3.88
C MET A 191 12.12 -11.08 -3.75
N ARG A 192 12.31 -11.57 -2.53
CA ARG A 192 12.20 -12.97 -2.15
C ARG A 192 11.11 -13.09 -1.10
N VAL A 193 10.11 -13.91 -1.39
CA VAL A 193 9.06 -14.24 -0.44
C VAL A 193 9.08 -15.73 -0.20
N GLU A 194 9.22 -16.11 1.06
CA GLU A 194 9.24 -17.50 1.51
C GLU A 194 8.11 -17.70 2.54
N PRO A 195 7.18 -18.61 2.28
CA PRO A 195 6.19 -19.02 3.27
C PRO A 195 6.87 -19.84 4.38
N LEU A 196 6.36 -19.68 5.60
CA LEU A 196 6.75 -20.49 6.75
C LEU A 196 5.48 -21.04 7.39
N VAL A 197 5.28 -22.35 7.40
CA VAL A 197 4.11 -22.96 8.06
C VAL A 197 4.13 -22.65 9.55
N VAL A 198 2.99 -22.23 10.10
CA VAL A 198 2.86 -21.80 11.50
C VAL A 198 1.81 -22.63 12.24
N PRO A 199 1.98 -22.86 13.56
CA PRO A 199 0.97 -23.52 14.37
C PRO A 199 -0.20 -22.55 14.56
N HIS A 200 -1.18 -22.68 13.68
CA HIS A 200 -2.45 -22.00 13.76
C HIS A 200 -3.50 -22.82 13.01
N ARG A 201 -4.76 -22.67 13.40
CA ARG A 201 -5.92 -23.50 13.02
C ARG A 201 -6.03 -23.75 11.50
N GLN A 202 -5.51 -24.88 11.02
CA GLN A 202 -5.44 -25.22 9.60
C GLN A 202 -6.76 -25.81 9.05
N GLU A 203 -7.87 -25.09 9.19
CA GLU A 203 -9.22 -25.60 8.86
C GLU A 203 -9.43 -25.72 7.35
N PHE A 204 -9.50 -24.58 6.65
CA PHE A 204 -9.79 -24.53 5.20
C PHE A 204 -8.54 -24.44 4.31
N SER A 205 -7.40 -24.06 4.88
CA SER A 205 -6.11 -23.97 4.18
C SER A 205 -4.94 -24.27 5.12
N GLU A 206 -3.73 -24.30 4.56
CA GLU A 206 -2.52 -24.06 5.35
C GLU A 206 -2.59 -22.68 6.03
N VAL A 207 -1.86 -22.52 7.14
CA VAL A 207 -1.55 -21.20 7.71
C VAL A 207 -0.05 -21.02 7.64
N VAL A 208 0.36 -19.91 7.03
CA VAL A 208 1.77 -19.54 6.88
C VAL A 208 2.00 -18.11 7.37
N GLY A 209 3.20 -17.84 7.87
CA GLY A 209 3.80 -16.50 7.84
C GLY A 209 4.65 -16.34 6.58
N TYR A 210 5.17 -15.14 6.35
CA TYR A 210 6.07 -14.85 5.25
C TYR A 210 7.38 -14.24 5.75
N ARG A 211 8.51 -14.84 5.35
CA ARG A 211 9.81 -14.15 5.35
C ARG A 211 9.95 -13.42 4.02
N ILE A 212 10.11 -12.11 4.10
CA ILE A 212 10.17 -11.21 2.95
C ILE A 212 11.54 -10.53 2.94
N GLU A 213 12.30 -10.74 1.87
CA GLU A 213 13.55 -10.04 1.64
C GLU A 213 13.46 -9.17 0.38
N VAL A 214 13.95 -7.93 0.46
CA VAL A 214 14.00 -7.01 -0.68
C VAL A 214 15.13 -6.02 -0.49
N GLU A 215 16.10 -6.01 -1.40
CA GLU A 215 17.28 -5.12 -1.35
C GLU A 215 18.01 -5.11 0.01
N GLY A 216 18.11 -6.28 0.65
CA GLY A 216 18.74 -6.44 1.97
C GLY A 216 17.85 -6.07 3.16
N LEU A 217 16.66 -5.51 2.94
CA LEU A 217 15.63 -5.45 3.98
C LEU A 217 15.07 -6.86 4.19
N ARG A 218 14.89 -7.24 5.46
CA ARG A 218 14.30 -8.52 5.85
C ARG A 218 13.14 -8.24 6.81
N LEU A 219 11.99 -8.84 6.55
CA LEU A 219 10.80 -8.71 7.37
C LEU A 219 10.17 -10.09 7.55
N LEU A 220 9.76 -10.39 8.79
CA LEU A 220 8.89 -11.51 9.09
C LEU A 220 7.46 -10.98 9.27
N PHE A 221 6.56 -11.39 8.39
CA PHE A 221 5.14 -11.09 8.47
C PHE A 221 4.42 -12.33 9.00
N LEU A 222 3.92 -12.24 10.22
CA LEU A 222 3.28 -13.34 10.94
C LEU A 222 1.99 -12.82 11.57
N PRO A 223 0.89 -12.74 10.81
CA PRO A 223 -0.34 -12.12 11.30
C PRO A 223 -1.02 -12.99 12.37
N ASP A 224 -0.96 -14.31 12.21
CA ASP A 224 -1.64 -15.28 13.06
C ASP A 224 -0.66 -16.39 13.47
N ILE A 225 -0.54 -16.63 14.78
CA ILE A 225 0.21 -17.73 15.39
C ILE A 225 -0.38 -18.04 16.77
N ASP A 226 -0.55 -19.32 17.09
CA ASP A 226 -1.05 -19.75 18.41
C ASP A 226 0.07 -19.81 19.46
N SER A 227 1.25 -20.33 19.07
CA SER A 227 2.35 -20.59 20.00
C SER A 227 3.73 -20.54 19.34
N TRP A 228 4.63 -19.74 19.90
CA TRP A 228 6.06 -19.74 19.53
C TRP A 228 6.75 -21.06 19.87
N ALA A 229 6.41 -21.67 21.01
CA ALA A 229 7.04 -22.91 21.46
C ALA A 229 6.71 -24.09 20.52
N GLU A 230 5.45 -24.19 20.09
CA GLU A 230 5.04 -25.22 19.13
C GLU A 230 5.72 -25.01 17.77
N TRP A 231 5.96 -23.76 17.39
CA TRP A 231 6.63 -23.43 16.14
C TRP A 231 8.12 -23.81 16.18
N ASP A 232 8.79 -23.58 17.31
CA ASP A 232 10.16 -24.03 17.55
C ASP A 232 10.27 -25.56 17.59
N ASP A 233 9.31 -26.23 18.24
CA ASP A 233 9.25 -27.70 18.34
C ASP A 233 8.99 -28.36 16.98
N ALA A 234 8.28 -27.68 16.07
CA ALA A 234 8.11 -28.10 14.68
C ALA A 234 9.41 -28.01 13.86
N GLY A 235 10.47 -27.41 14.41
CA GLY A 235 11.79 -27.34 13.79
C GLY A 235 11.98 -26.15 12.85
N THR A 236 11.04 -25.21 12.81
CA THR A 236 11.19 -23.98 12.01
C THR A 236 12.27 -23.10 12.64
N ARG A 237 13.27 -22.69 11.85
CA ARG A 237 14.33 -21.78 12.28
C ARG A 237 14.26 -20.51 11.44
N ILE A 238 14.10 -19.37 12.12
CA ILE A 238 13.99 -18.05 11.48
C ILE A 238 15.39 -17.41 11.31
N GLU A 239 16.37 -17.88 12.08
CA GLU A 239 17.78 -17.42 12.10
C GLU A 239 18.65 -18.00 10.98
#